data_AF-A0ABC9SBK1-F1
#
_entry.id   AF-A0ABC9SBK1-F1
#
_cell.length_a   1.000
_cell.length_b   1.000
_cell.length_c   1.000
_cell.angle_alpha   90.00
_cell.angle_beta   90.00
_cell.angle_gamma   90.00
#
_symmetry.space_group_name_H-M   'P 1'
#
loop_
_entity.id
_entity.type
_entity.pdbx_description
1 polymer ?
#
loop_
_entity_poly.entity_id
_entity_poly.type
_entity_poly.pdbx_seq_one_letter_code
_entity_poly.pdbx_strand_id
1 'polypeptide(L)'
;MNAQELIKKSTLIEKALKEQGLQEKAKPFMSDNAVIKTEELEKTLKEMQAEDRDLKVGIIGRVKAGKSSLLNALIFEGAEVLPKAATPMTASLTIFKYANTLSAEVEFYSPKDIAELKNEHARYVREFSRIVEEEVKKQKEKQSLSNRAKEGFKNVSSMFNRNKNPEATPKENILSDEEIEKRAERIAKDKLKDDTRLVSSHDQYEKIKKADRSTRKTWIRVFEPTAYKS
;
A
#
# COMPACT_ATOMS: atom_id res chain seq x y z
N MET A 1 -35.20 13.40 -1.00
CA MET A 1 -36.44 13.48 -0.19
C MET A 1 -36.15 12.82 1.15
N ASN A 2 -36.30 13.53 2.26
CA ASN A 2 -35.91 13.03 3.60
C ASN A 2 -37.01 12.09 4.15
N ALA A 3 -36.64 11.01 4.84
CA ALA A 3 -37.58 10.05 5.45
C ALA A 3 -38.63 10.75 6.35
N GLN A 4 -38.22 11.75 7.14
CA GLN A 4 -39.14 12.53 7.98
C GLN A 4 -40.14 13.36 7.16
N GLU A 5 -39.74 13.81 5.98
CA GLU A 5 -40.60 14.59 5.09
C GLU A 5 -41.67 13.69 4.44
N LEU A 6 -41.28 12.45 4.12
CA LEU A 6 -42.16 11.41 3.57
C LEU A 6 -43.23 11.00 4.58
N ILE A 7 -42.82 10.76 5.83
CA ILE A 7 -43.72 10.44 6.95
C ILE A 7 -44.72 11.57 7.18
N LYS A 8 -44.26 12.84 7.24
CA LYS A 8 -45.12 14.02 7.42
C LYS A 8 -46.15 14.16 6.31
N LYS A 9 -45.76 13.94 5.05
CA LYS A 9 -46.69 13.99 3.90
C LYS A 9 -47.73 12.88 3.99
N SER A 10 -47.32 11.66 4.36
CA SER A 10 -48.24 10.53 4.56
C SER A 10 -49.27 10.79 5.67
N THR A 11 -48.83 11.34 6.81
CA THR A 11 -49.74 11.69 7.93
C THR A 11 -50.74 12.76 7.55
N LEU A 12 -50.32 13.77 6.78
CA LEU A 12 -51.21 14.83 6.30
C LEU A 12 -52.29 14.28 5.35
N ILE A 13 -51.92 13.36 4.47
CA ILE A 13 -52.85 12.71 3.54
C ILE A 13 -53.87 11.86 4.31
N GLU A 14 -53.43 11.01 5.24
CA GLU A 14 -54.34 10.20 6.07
C GLU A 14 -55.28 11.06 6.92
N LYS A 15 -54.78 12.17 7.47
CA LYS A 15 -55.58 13.12 8.23
C LYS A 15 -56.63 13.80 7.35
N ALA A 16 -56.26 14.29 6.17
CA ALA A 16 -57.19 14.92 5.23
C ALA A 16 -58.28 13.94 4.74
N LEU A 17 -57.92 12.69 4.46
CA LEU A 17 -58.87 11.64 4.08
C LEU A 17 -59.87 11.33 5.20
N LYS A 18 -59.43 11.38 6.47
CA LYS A 18 -60.30 11.20 7.64
C LYS A 18 -61.22 12.40 7.86
N GLU A 19 -60.68 13.62 7.81
CA GLU A 19 -61.44 14.86 8.04
C GLU A 19 -62.51 15.11 6.97
N GLN A 20 -62.23 14.74 5.71
CA GLN A 20 -63.20 14.86 4.61
C GLN A 20 -64.12 13.65 4.45
N GLY A 21 -64.00 12.62 5.30
CA GLY A 21 -64.82 11.40 5.21
C GLY A 21 -64.61 10.60 3.92
N LEU A 22 -63.47 10.77 3.25
CA LEU A 22 -63.16 10.18 1.94
C LEU A 22 -62.58 8.76 2.03
N GLN A 23 -62.51 8.19 3.23
CA GLN A 23 -61.85 6.90 3.47
C GLN A 23 -62.41 5.77 2.58
N GLU A 24 -63.72 5.64 2.45
CA GLU A 24 -64.35 4.62 1.59
C GLU A 24 -64.09 4.85 0.10
N LYS A 25 -64.04 6.12 -0.34
CA LYS A 25 -63.74 6.47 -1.74
C LYS A 25 -62.26 6.28 -2.08
N ALA A 26 -61.37 6.38 -1.08
CA ALA A 26 -59.93 6.21 -1.25
C ALA A 26 -59.50 4.74 -1.21
N LYS A 27 -60.29 3.83 -0.60
CA LYS A 27 -59.95 2.39 -0.50
C LYS A 27 -59.53 1.74 -1.84
N PRO A 28 -60.27 1.92 -2.96
CA PRO A 28 -59.87 1.34 -4.25
C PRO A 28 -58.51 1.87 -4.73
N PHE A 29 -58.27 3.18 -4.59
CA PHE A 29 -56.99 3.79 -4.96
C PHE A 29 -55.84 3.31 -4.08
N MET A 30 -56.09 3.11 -2.79
CA MET A 30 -55.10 2.59 -1.86
C MET A 30 -54.75 1.13 -2.16
N SER A 31 -55.73 0.29 -2.52
CA SER A 31 -55.49 -1.10 -2.90
C SER A 31 -54.73 -1.21 -4.23
N ASP A 32 -55.12 -0.43 -5.25
CA ASP A 32 -54.54 -0.50 -6.59
C ASP A 32 -53.08 -0.06 -6.62
N ASN A 33 -52.69 0.85 -5.72
CA ASN A 33 -51.34 1.39 -5.63
C ASN A 33 -50.53 0.83 -4.45
N ALA A 34 -51.06 -0.20 -3.76
CA ALA A 34 -50.44 -0.80 -2.59
C ALA A 34 -49.98 0.24 -1.54
N VAL A 35 -50.84 1.24 -1.28
CA VAL A 35 -50.54 2.32 -0.34
C VAL A 35 -50.54 1.76 1.08
N ILE A 36 -49.35 1.70 1.68
CA ILE A 36 -49.16 1.30 3.06
C ILE A 36 -49.59 2.42 4.01
N LYS A 37 -49.98 2.05 5.24
CA LYS A 37 -50.31 3.02 6.29
C LYS A 37 -49.07 3.75 6.76
N THR A 38 -49.24 4.97 7.29
CA THR A 38 -48.10 5.75 7.83
C THR A 38 -47.35 4.99 8.92
N GLU A 39 -48.04 4.21 9.75
CA GLU A 39 -47.42 3.37 10.79
C GLU A 39 -46.50 2.29 10.22
N GLU A 40 -46.93 1.64 9.14
CA GLU A 40 -46.17 0.61 8.45
C GLU A 40 -45.01 1.21 7.66
N LEU A 41 -45.23 2.36 7.01
CA LEU A 41 -44.18 3.16 6.38
C LEU A 41 -43.09 3.56 7.39
N GLU A 42 -43.47 4.05 8.56
CA GLU A 42 -42.52 4.40 9.63
C GLU A 42 -41.71 3.18 10.08
N LYS A 43 -42.37 2.03 10.24
CA LYS A 43 -41.72 0.78 10.63
C LYS A 43 -40.73 0.31 9.56
N THR A 44 -41.15 0.27 8.29
CA THR A 44 -40.29 -0.12 7.17
C THR A 44 -39.12 0.83 7.00
N LEU A 45 -39.33 2.15 7.12
CA LEU A 45 -38.24 3.13 7.05
C LEU A 45 -37.27 2.97 8.22
N LYS A 46 -37.75 2.71 9.44
CA LYS A 46 -36.89 2.40 10.59
C LYS A 46 -36.12 1.10 10.42
N GLU A 47 -36.75 0.05 9.90
CA GLU A 47 -36.10 -1.24 9.58
C GLU A 47 -35.06 -1.10 8.45
N MET A 48 -35.33 -0.26 7.45
CA MET A 48 -34.37 0.08 6.40
C MET A 48 -33.22 0.96 6.91
N GLN A 49 -33.48 1.77 7.93
CA GLN A 49 -32.48 2.59 8.62
C GLN A 49 -31.71 1.82 9.70
N ALA A 50 -32.09 0.58 10.03
CA ALA A 50 -31.40 -0.24 11.01
C ALA A 50 -29.90 -0.31 10.63
N GLU A 51 -29.09 0.22 11.55
CA GLU A 51 -27.81 0.92 11.31
C GLU A 51 -26.63 0.06 10.83
N ASP A 52 -26.85 -1.20 10.45
CA ASP A 52 -25.78 -2.21 10.33
C ASP A 52 -25.54 -2.76 8.92
N ARG A 53 -25.94 -2.06 7.87
CA ARG A 53 -25.55 -2.43 6.48
C ARG A 53 -24.35 -1.63 5.99
N ASP A 54 -23.28 -1.64 6.78
CA ASP A 54 -21.98 -1.13 6.33
C ASP A 54 -21.40 -2.05 5.24
N LEU A 55 -21.63 -1.71 3.98
CA LEU A 55 -20.99 -2.39 2.85
C LEU A 55 -19.50 -1.99 2.79
N LYS A 56 -18.62 -2.92 3.18
CA LYS A 56 -17.17 -2.76 3.07
C LYS A 56 -16.67 -3.41 1.78
N VAL A 57 -16.11 -2.61 0.88
CA VAL A 57 -15.52 -3.08 -0.37
C VAL A 57 -14.00 -2.89 -0.33
N GLY A 58 -13.25 -3.98 -0.44
CA GLY A 58 -11.79 -3.95 -0.56
C GLY A 58 -11.35 -3.98 -2.03
N ILE A 59 -10.57 -2.99 -2.47
CA ILE A 59 -10.05 -2.95 -3.85
C ILE A 59 -8.54 -3.17 -3.80
N ILE A 60 -8.10 -4.32 -4.31
CA ILE A 60 -6.69 -4.72 -4.36
C ILE A 60 -6.23 -4.91 -5.80
N GLY A 61 -4.92 -4.78 -6.05
CA GLY A 61 -4.33 -5.04 -7.36
C GLY A 61 -2.99 -4.35 -7.56
N ARG A 62 -2.28 -4.70 -8.64
CA ARG A 62 -0.96 -4.16 -8.97
C ARG A 62 -0.99 -2.62 -9.08
N VAL A 63 0.15 -1.98 -8.79
CA VAL A 63 0.33 -0.54 -9.03
C VAL A 63 0.10 -0.26 -10.52
N LYS A 64 -0.52 0.88 -10.85
CA LYS A 64 -0.89 1.27 -12.23
C LYS A 64 -1.93 0.40 -12.93
N ALA A 65 -2.64 -0.47 -12.22
CA ALA A 65 -3.75 -1.25 -12.79
C ALA A 65 -5.05 -0.44 -12.99
N GLY A 66 -5.03 0.89 -12.86
CA GLY A 66 -6.21 1.74 -13.06
C GLY A 66 -7.22 1.79 -11.91
N LYS A 67 -6.89 1.25 -10.71
CA LYS A 67 -7.80 1.20 -9.55
C LYS A 67 -8.39 2.57 -9.16
N SER A 68 -7.54 3.60 -9.07
CA SER A 68 -7.97 4.97 -8.76
C SER A 68 -8.87 5.55 -9.84
N SER A 69 -8.56 5.27 -11.12
CA SER A 69 -9.39 5.70 -12.25
C SER A 69 -10.76 5.04 -12.25
N LEU A 70 -10.82 3.74 -11.93
CA LEU A 70 -12.07 3.00 -11.78
C LEU A 70 -12.92 3.56 -10.64
N LEU A 71 -12.32 3.87 -9.49
CA LEU A 71 -13.00 4.47 -8.35
C LEU A 71 -13.55 5.87 -8.66
N ASN A 72 -12.78 6.71 -9.36
CA ASN A 72 -13.25 8.01 -9.84
C ASN A 72 -14.47 7.88 -10.76
N ALA A 73 -14.46 6.91 -11.67
CA ALA A 73 -15.60 6.68 -12.56
C ALA A 73 -16.84 6.13 -11.83
N LEU A 74 -16.66 5.20 -10.87
CA LEU A 74 -17.78 4.51 -10.21
C LEU A 74 -18.42 5.31 -9.07
N ILE A 75 -17.63 5.99 -8.25
CA ILE A 75 -18.10 6.57 -6.97
C ILE A 75 -18.17 8.09 -7.05
N PHE A 76 -17.34 8.72 -7.89
CA PHE A 76 -17.21 10.17 -7.96
C PHE A 76 -17.78 10.75 -9.27
N GLU A 77 -18.64 10.01 -9.99
CA GLU A 77 -19.27 10.45 -11.25
C GLU A 77 -18.24 10.95 -12.30
N GLY A 78 -17.03 10.41 -12.27
CA GLY A 78 -15.92 10.80 -13.16
C GLY A 78 -15.05 11.95 -12.64
N ALA A 79 -15.38 12.56 -11.50
CA ALA A 79 -14.55 13.59 -10.88
C ALA A 79 -13.18 13.04 -10.43
N GLU A 80 -12.13 13.82 -10.64
CA GLU A 80 -10.75 13.41 -10.35
C GLU A 80 -10.38 13.56 -8.87
N VAL A 81 -11.12 12.90 -7.98
CA VAL A 81 -10.89 12.99 -6.53
C VAL A 81 -9.64 12.19 -6.12
N LEU A 82 -9.46 10.99 -6.67
CA LEU A 82 -8.26 10.19 -6.45
C LEU A 82 -7.14 10.55 -7.43
N PRO A 83 -5.86 10.59 -6.98
CA PRO A 83 -4.73 10.84 -7.86
C PRO A 83 -4.63 9.76 -8.93
N LYS A 84 -4.65 10.18 -10.20
CA LYS A 84 -4.46 9.32 -11.38
C LYS A 84 -2.98 9.00 -11.66
N ALA A 85 -2.06 9.79 -11.09
CA ALA A 85 -0.64 9.74 -11.42
C ALA A 85 0.00 8.38 -11.12
N ALA A 86 0.79 7.90 -12.07
CA ALA A 86 1.54 6.64 -12.01
C ALA A 86 2.81 6.74 -11.14
N THR A 87 3.04 7.86 -10.47
CA THR A 87 4.08 7.99 -9.45
C THR A 87 3.68 7.12 -8.27
N PRO A 88 4.53 6.19 -7.79
CA PRO A 88 4.19 5.31 -6.69
C PRO A 88 4.20 6.10 -5.38
N MET A 89 3.17 6.93 -5.15
CA MET A 89 2.85 7.55 -3.87
C MET A 89 1.93 6.64 -3.03
N THR A 90 1.18 5.74 -3.67
CA THR A 90 0.13 4.94 -3.04
C THR A 90 0.67 3.63 -2.46
N ALA A 91 1.36 3.71 -1.32
CA ALA A 91 1.54 2.57 -0.42
C ALA A 91 0.68 2.68 0.85
N SER A 92 0.07 3.84 1.10
CA SER A 92 -0.79 4.05 2.27
C SER A 92 -2.21 3.56 2.02
N LEU A 93 -2.76 2.81 2.98
CA LEU A 93 -4.16 2.40 3.00
C LEU A 93 -5.04 3.66 2.94
N THR A 94 -5.94 3.72 1.94
CA THR A 94 -6.88 4.83 1.78
C THR A 94 -8.28 4.29 1.98
N ILE A 95 -9.03 4.88 2.92
CA ILE A 95 -10.38 4.46 3.27
C ILE A 95 -11.34 5.57 2.87
N PHE A 96 -12.36 5.22 2.08
CA PHE A 96 -13.46 6.11 1.74
C PHE A 96 -14.68 5.73 2.56
N LYS A 97 -15.22 6.70 3.28
CA LYS A 97 -16.47 6.55 4.04
C LYS A 97 -17.44 7.63 3.56
N TYR A 98 -18.70 7.25 3.40
CA TYR A 98 -19.75 8.24 3.18
C TYR A 98 -19.87 9.16 4.40
N ALA A 99 -19.93 10.47 4.15
CA ALA A 99 -20.14 11.49 5.16
C ALA A 99 -20.93 12.65 4.54
N ASN A 100 -21.74 13.35 5.37
CA ASN A 100 -22.51 14.51 4.93
C ASN A 100 -21.62 15.73 4.62
N THR A 101 -20.42 15.76 5.19
CA THR A 101 -19.41 16.81 5.00
C THR A 101 -18.11 16.19 4.51
N LEU A 102 -17.43 16.90 3.62
CA LEU A 102 -16.14 16.45 3.09
C LEU A 102 -15.05 16.67 4.15
N SER A 103 -14.40 15.59 4.56
CA SER A 103 -13.28 15.62 5.51
C SER A 103 -12.23 14.59 5.14
N ALA A 104 -10.96 14.89 5.43
CA ALA A 104 -9.87 13.95 5.29
C ALA A 104 -9.19 13.73 6.64
N GLU A 105 -9.02 12.47 7.04
CA GLU A 105 -8.27 12.09 8.23
C GLU A 105 -6.94 11.44 7.80
N VAL A 106 -5.84 11.91 8.38
CA VAL A 106 -4.51 11.33 8.14
C VAL A 106 -3.96 10.80 9.44
N GLU A 107 -3.74 9.50 9.50
CA GLU A 107 -3.03 8.83 10.58
C GLU A 107 -1.53 8.79 10.27
N PHE A 108 -0.72 9.34 11.17
CA PHE A 108 0.74 9.35 11.07
C PHE A 108 1.33 8.31 12.01
N TYR A 109 2.54 7.84 11.70
CA TYR A 109 3.29 6.97 12.60
C TYR A 109 3.47 7.60 13.98
N SER A 110 3.20 6.80 15.02
CA SER A 110 3.50 7.16 16.39
C SER A 110 5.01 7.10 16.66
N PRO A 111 5.50 7.72 17.75
CA PRO A 111 6.89 7.58 18.16
C PRO A 111 7.31 6.12 18.37
N LYS A 112 6.37 5.27 18.80
CA LYS A 112 6.59 3.83 18.98
C LYS A 112 6.81 3.14 17.64
N ASP A 113 5.97 3.41 16.64
CA ASP A 113 6.11 2.83 15.29
C ASP A 113 7.45 3.22 14.66
N ILE A 114 7.86 4.49 14.82
CA ILE A 114 9.16 4.97 14.34
C ILE A 114 10.31 4.26 15.07
N ALA A 115 10.18 4.00 16.37
CA ALA A 115 11.19 3.28 17.14
C ALA A 115 11.33 1.81 16.68
N GLU A 116 10.21 1.14 16.40
CA GLU A 116 10.20 -0.21 15.82
C GLU A 116 10.85 -0.21 14.43
N LEU A 117 10.46 0.70 13.54
CA LEU A 117 11.09 0.84 12.21
C LEU A 117 12.60 1.08 12.31
N LYS A 118 13.05 1.89 13.27
CA LYS A 118 14.48 2.15 13.53
C LYS A 118 15.22 0.89 13.98
N ASN A 119 14.63 0.12 14.90
CA ASN A 119 15.24 -1.11 15.42
C ASN A 119 15.39 -2.17 14.32
N GLU A 120 14.36 -2.33 13.50
CA GLU A 120 14.33 -3.27 12.37
C GLU A 120 15.30 -2.82 11.27
N HIS A 121 15.39 -1.51 10.99
CA HIS A 121 16.43 -0.96 10.11
C HIS A 121 17.84 -1.27 10.64
N ALA A 122 18.10 -1.10 11.93
CA ALA A 122 19.40 -1.43 12.52
C ALA A 122 19.70 -2.95 12.47
N ARG A 123 18.68 -3.80 12.60
CA ARG A 123 18.80 -5.24 12.37
C ARG A 123 19.18 -5.53 10.92
N TYR A 124 18.48 -4.94 9.95
CA TYR A 124 18.80 -5.10 8.53
C TYR A 124 20.26 -4.73 8.23
N VAL A 125 20.72 -3.56 8.70
CA VAL A 125 22.09 -3.09 8.46
C VAL A 125 23.12 -4.07 9.03
N ARG A 126 22.90 -4.58 10.25
CA ARG A 126 23.81 -5.57 10.86
C ARG A 126 23.86 -6.88 10.09
N GLU A 127 22.70 -7.43 9.73
CA GLU A 127 22.63 -8.67 8.97
C GLU A 127 23.23 -8.51 7.56
N PHE A 128 22.96 -7.38 6.91
CA PHE A 128 23.52 -7.03 5.61
C PHE A 128 25.04 -6.97 5.67
N SER A 129 25.61 -6.20 6.60
CA SER A 129 27.07 -6.09 6.79
C SER A 129 27.70 -7.45 7.07
N ARG A 130 27.11 -8.26 7.96
CA ARG A 130 27.62 -9.61 8.26
C ARG A 130 27.69 -10.49 7.01
N ILE A 131 26.62 -10.51 6.20
CA ILE A 131 26.58 -11.32 4.98
C ILE A 131 27.60 -10.80 3.98
N VAL A 132 27.73 -9.49 3.80
CA VAL A 132 28.71 -8.89 2.88
C VAL A 132 30.12 -9.28 3.31
N GLU A 133 30.48 -9.11 4.58
CA GLU A 133 31.81 -9.47 5.10
C GLU A 133 32.13 -10.95 4.91
N GLU A 134 31.18 -11.84 5.20
CA GLU A 134 31.33 -13.28 4.98
C GLU A 134 31.54 -13.62 3.50
N GLU A 135 30.77 -13.02 2.59
CA GLU A 135 30.87 -13.28 1.16
C GLU A 135 32.14 -12.68 0.54
N VAL A 136 32.59 -11.51 1.00
CA VAL A 136 33.87 -10.91 0.60
C VAL A 136 35.02 -11.82 1.05
N LYS A 137 35.02 -12.27 2.32
CA LYS A 137 36.05 -13.18 2.84
C LYS A 137 36.11 -14.48 2.04
N LYS A 138 34.96 -15.11 1.77
CA LYS A 138 34.87 -16.33 0.93
C LYS A 138 35.41 -16.10 -0.48
N GLN A 139 35.13 -14.95 -1.09
CA GLN A 139 35.62 -14.64 -2.44
C GLN A 139 37.13 -14.41 -2.46
N LYS A 140 37.68 -13.69 -1.47
CA LYS A 140 39.12 -13.47 -1.33
C LYS A 140 39.89 -14.77 -1.04
N GLU A 141 39.33 -15.65 -0.20
CA GLU A 141 39.90 -16.98 0.06
C GLU A 141 39.89 -17.88 -1.19
N LYS A 142 38.81 -17.86 -1.98
CA LYS A 142 38.75 -18.60 -3.25
C LYS A 142 39.77 -18.10 -4.26
N GLN A 143 39.94 -16.77 -4.36
CA GLN A 143 40.97 -16.19 -5.22
C GLN A 143 42.37 -16.58 -4.76
N SER A 144 42.69 -16.48 -3.47
CA SER A 144 44.02 -16.82 -2.96
C SER A 144 44.36 -18.31 -3.13
N LEU A 145 43.40 -19.22 -2.92
CA LEU A 145 43.57 -20.65 -3.18
C LEU A 145 43.78 -20.94 -4.67
N SER A 146 43.03 -20.27 -5.56
CA SER A 146 43.21 -20.41 -7.01
C SER A 146 44.59 -19.92 -7.46
N ASN A 147 45.10 -18.82 -6.88
CA ASN A 147 46.42 -18.28 -7.19
C ASN A 147 47.53 -19.24 -6.71
N ARG A 148 47.39 -19.83 -5.51
CA ARG A 148 48.35 -20.79 -4.96
C ARG A 148 48.39 -22.13 -5.73
N ALA A 149 47.22 -22.62 -6.17
CA ALA A 149 47.15 -23.80 -7.03
C ALA A 149 47.77 -23.54 -8.41
N LYS A 150 47.59 -22.34 -8.96
CA LYS A 150 48.22 -21.91 -10.22
C LYS A 150 49.75 -21.76 -10.10
N GLU A 151 50.28 -21.26 -8.99
CA GLU A 151 51.73 -21.24 -8.72
C GLU A 151 52.32 -22.66 -8.64
N GLY A 152 51.64 -23.57 -7.93
CA GLY A 152 52.03 -24.99 -7.87
C GLY A 152 52.05 -25.64 -9.26
N PHE A 153 51.02 -25.42 -10.07
CA PHE A 153 50.93 -25.95 -11.44
C PHE A 153 51.94 -25.31 -12.41
N LYS A 154 52.22 -24.00 -12.26
CA LYS A 154 53.22 -23.29 -13.07
C LYS A 154 54.64 -23.75 -12.73
N ASN A 155 54.95 -24.00 -11.46
CA ASN A 155 56.23 -24.55 -11.03
C ASN A 155 56.43 -25.98 -11.53
N VAL A 156 55.41 -26.84 -11.43
CA VAL A 156 55.47 -28.22 -11.95
C VAL A 156 55.56 -28.23 -13.48
N SER A 157 54.74 -27.47 -14.20
CA SER A 157 54.84 -27.38 -15.67
C SER A 157 56.17 -26.79 -16.15
N SER A 158 56.76 -25.83 -15.44
CA SER A 158 58.09 -25.30 -15.75
C SER A 158 59.24 -26.29 -15.51
N MET A 159 59.05 -27.28 -14.64
CA MET A 159 60.00 -28.39 -14.46
C MET A 159 59.91 -29.43 -15.59
N PHE A 160 58.73 -29.61 -16.20
CA PHE A 160 58.50 -30.57 -17.29
C PHE A 160 58.65 -29.96 -18.70
N ASN A 161 58.51 -28.64 -18.89
CA ASN A 161 58.66 -27.96 -20.18
C ASN A 161 59.99 -27.18 -20.26
N ARG A 162 61.06 -27.87 -20.65
CA ARG A 162 62.34 -27.24 -21.05
C ARG A 162 62.46 -26.96 -22.55
N ASN A 163 61.40 -27.14 -23.35
CA ASN A 163 61.48 -26.85 -24.78
C ASN A 163 60.15 -26.35 -25.38
N LYS A 164 60.23 -25.17 -26.04
CA LYS A 164 59.31 -24.51 -26.99
C LYS A 164 58.24 -23.48 -26.52
N ASN A 165 58.46 -22.27 -27.07
CA ASN A 165 57.60 -21.17 -27.56
C ASN A 165 56.55 -20.48 -26.65
N PRO A 166 56.46 -19.13 -26.66
CA PRO A 166 55.56 -18.37 -25.79
C PRO A 166 54.24 -18.09 -26.51
N GLU A 167 53.30 -19.04 -26.48
CA GLU A 167 51.92 -18.74 -26.87
C GLU A 167 51.04 -18.53 -25.63
N ALA A 168 50.48 -17.32 -25.61
CA ALA A 168 49.58 -16.70 -24.64
C ALA A 168 48.93 -17.62 -23.59
N THR A 169 49.39 -17.49 -22.35
CA THR A 169 48.59 -17.89 -21.17
C THR A 169 47.25 -17.13 -21.18
N PRO A 170 46.10 -17.81 -21.04
CA PRO A 170 44.81 -17.14 -20.90
C PRO A 170 44.86 -16.21 -19.68
N LYS A 171 44.75 -14.90 -19.91
CA LYS A 171 44.55 -13.93 -18.83
C LYS A 171 43.12 -14.08 -18.33
N GLU A 172 42.90 -15.00 -17.41
CA GLU A 172 41.62 -15.09 -16.69
C GLU A 172 41.51 -13.98 -15.65
N ASN A 173 40.35 -13.31 -15.66
CA ASN A 173 40.00 -12.13 -14.88
C ASN A 173 40.09 -12.38 -13.36
N ILE A 174 41.13 -11.83 -12.71
CA ILE A 174 41.12 -11.59 -11.27
C ILE A 174 40.09 -10.47 -11.03
N LEU A 175 38.98 -10.78 -10.36
CA LEU A 175 37.99 -9.75 -10.00
C LEU A 175 38.65 -8.71 -9.10
N SER A 176 38.40 -7.43 -9.38
CA SER A 176 38.88 -6.35 -8.52
C SER A 176 38.19 -6.38 -7.15
N ASP A 177 38.79 -5.75 -6.13
CA ASP A 177 38.18 -5.63 -4.81
C ASP A 177 36.77 -5.00 -4.88
N GLU A 178 36.57 -4.03 -5.77
CA GLU A 178 35.28 -3.36 -6.00
C GLU A 178 34.23 -4.31 -6.61
N GLU A 179 34.64 -5.21 -7.51
CA GLU A 179 33.74 -6.21 -8.10
C GLU A 179 33.33 -7.28 -7.09
N ILE A 180 34.25 -7.66 -6.19
CA ILE A 180 33.99 -8.60 -5.09
C ILE A 180 32.94 -8.02 -4.14
N GLU A 181 33.09 -6.74 -3.76
CA GLU A 181 32.14 -6.03 -2.89
C GLU A 181 30.77 -5.91 -3.55
N LYS A 182 30.70 -5.43 -4.80
CA LYS A 182 29.42 -5.33 -5.55
C LYS A 182 28.71 -6.68 -5.66
N ARG A 183 29.47 -7.77 -5.84
CA ARG A 183 28.92 -9.13 -5.88
C ARG A 183 28.41 -9.57 -4.50
N ALA A 184 29.17 -9.33 -3.44
CA ALA A 184 28.78 -9.64 -2.07
C ALA A 184 27.51 -8.88 -1.65
N GLU A 185 27.41 -7.58 -2.00
CA GLU A 185 26.20 -6.79 -1.77
C GLU A 185 24.97 -7.35 -2.49
N ARG A 186 25.13 -7.80 -3.74
CA ARG A 186 24.03 -8.40 -4.51
C ARG A 186 23.54 -9.68 -3.82
N ILE A 187 24.46 -10.54 -3.40
CA ILE A 187 24.14 -11.77 -2.68
C ILE A 187 23.45 -11.47 -1.35
N ALA A 188 23.92 -10.45 -0.61
CA ALA A 188 23.30 -10.02 0.63
C ALA A 188 21.87 -9.49 0.42
N LYS A 189 21.65 -8.68 -0.62
CA LYS A 189 20.30 -8.22 -1.01
C LYS A 189 19.39 -9.39 -1.37
N ASP A 190 19.88 -10.36 -2.13
CA ASP A 190 19.10 -11.53 -2.53
C ASP A 190 18.75 -12.42 -1.32
N LYS A 191 19.68 -12.66 -0.40
CA LYS A 191 19.44 -13.44 0.83
C LYS A 191 18.44 -12.78 1.78
N LEU A 192 18.46 -11.46 1.89
CA LEU A 192 17.55 -10.72 2.77
C LEU A 192 16.19 -10.42 2.13
N LYS A 193 16.04 -10.65 0.82
CA LYS A 193 14.82 -10.34 0.07
C LYS A 193 13.58 -11.10 0.58
N ASP A 194 13.77 -12.31 1.07
CA ASP A 194 12.69 -13.15 1.56
C ASP A 194 12.08 -12.60 2.86
N ASP A 195 12.87 -11.87 3.67
CA ASP A 195 12.36 -11.13 4.81
C ASP A 195 11.74 -9.79 4.36
N THR A 196 10.55 -9.91 3.77
CA THR A 196 9.80 -8.77 3.24
C THR A 196 9.54 -7.71 4.31
N ARG A 197 9.31 -8.12 5.56
CA ARG A 197 9.08 -7.19 6.67
C ARG A 197 10.33 -6.39 6.96
N LEU A 198 11.49 -7.05 7.12
CA LEU A 198 12.75 -6.40 7.43
C LEU A 198 13.19 -5.44 6.32
N VAL A 199 13.08 -5.86 5.05
CA VAL A 199 13.36 -5.00 3.89
C VAL A 199 12.41 -3.80 3.85
N SER A 200 11.10 -4.01 4.08
CA SER A 200 10.13 -2.92 4.08
C SER A 200 10.38 -1.91 5.19
N SER A 201 10.74 -2.36 6.40
CA SER A 201 11.04 -1.50 7.54
C SER A 201 12.30 -0.68 7.30
N HIS A 202 13.34 -1.29 6.73
CA HIS A 202 14.55 -0.60 6.32
C HIS A 202 14.24 0.54 5.34
N ASP A 203 13.48 0.25 4.27
CA ASP A 203 13.15 1.22 3.22
C ASP A 203 12.25 2.35 3.74
N GLN A 204 11.30 2.03 4.60
CA GLN A 204 10.44 3.03 5.25
C GLN A 204 11.26 3.96 6.15
N TYR A 205 12.16 3.41 6.96
CA TYR A 205 12.99 4.22 7.85
C TYR A 205 13.99 5.09 7.08
N GLU A 206 14.56 4.59 5.97
CA GLU A 206 15.41 5.40 5.08
C GLU A 206 14.65 6.58 4.46
N LYS A 207 13.38 6.38 4.06
CA LYS A 207 12.51 7.48 3.61
C LYS A 207 12.27 8.50 4.74
N ILE A 208 12.01 8.04 5.96
CA ILE A 208 11.82 8.91 7.13
C ILE A 208 13.09 9.72 7.41
N LYS A 209 14.29 9.11 7.31
CA LYS A 209 15.58 9.80 7.50
C LYS A 209 15.79 10.90 6.45
N LYS A 210 15.44 10.62 5.19
CA LYS A 210 15.55 11.57 4.07
C LYS A 210 14.48 12.68 4.10
N ALA A 211 13.35 12.46 4.77
CA ALA A 211 12.32 13.46 4.93
C ALA A 211 12.77 14.61 5.83
N ASP A 212 12.46 15.85 5.42
CA ASP A 212 12.75 17.06 6.17
C ASP A 212 12.11 17.01 7.58
N ARG A 213 12.87 17.39 8.62
CA ARG A 213 12.42 17.38 10.02
C ARG A 213 11.16 18.21 10.23
N SER A 214 10.94 19.25 9.42
CA SER A 214 9.74 20.10 9.47
C SER A 214 8.43 19.34 9.12
N THR A 215 8.52 18.20 8.43
CA THR A 215 7.36 17.43 7.94
C THR A 215 6.96 16.27 8.85
N ARG A 216 7.75 15.98 9.89
CA ARG A 216 7.48 14.86 10.82
C ARG A 216 6.39 15.26 11.82
N LYS A 217 5.15 14.90 11.50
CA LYS A 217 3.99 15.02 12.40
C LYS A 217 3.71 13.67 13.05
N THR A 218 3.26 13.68 14.31
CA THR A 218 3.06 12.46 15.11
C THR A 218 1.65 12.40 15.72
N TRP A 219 0.61 12.76 14.98
CA TRP A 219 -0.78 12.80 15.49
C TRP A 219 -1.78 12.76 14.35
N ILE A 220 -3.00 12.29 14.60
CA ILE A 220 -4.12 12.37 13.66
C ILE A 220 -4.44 13.84 13.37
N ARG A 221 -4.59 14.20 12.09
CA ARG A 221 -5.15 15.50 11.68
C ARG A 221 -6.36 15.30 10.79
N VAL A 222 -7.43 16.02 11.13
CA VAL A 222 -8.61 16.19 10.28
C VAL A 222 -8.43 17.49 9.49
N PHE A 223 -8.61 17.41 8.18
CA PHE A 223 -8.63 18.55 7.28
C PHE A 223 -10.04 18.66 6.68
N GLU A 224 -10.59 19.87 6.68
CA GLU A 224 -11.68 20.21 5.77
C GLU A 224 -11.04 20.63 4.45
N PRO A 225 -11.25 19.89 3.34
CA PRO A 225 -10.73 20.31 2.06
C PRO A 225 -11.44 21.60 1.68
N THR A 226 -10.69 22.69 1.56
CA THR A 226 -11.19 23.89 0.90
C THR A 226 -11.58 23.48 -0.51
N ALA A 227 -12.86 23.64 -0.83
CA ALA A 227 -13.40 23.32 -2.14
C ALA A 227 -12.45 23.87 -3.21
N TYR A 228 -11.95 22.99 -4.10
CA TYR A 228 -11.33 23.43 -5.33
C TYR A 228 -12.39 24.26 -6.05
N LYS A 229 -12.26 25.59 -5.99
CA LYS A 229 -12.98 26.46 -6.92
C LYS A 229 -12.47 26.09 -8.30
N SER A 230 -13.34 25.46 -9.08
CA SER A 230 -13.22 25.32 -10.52
C SER A 230 -12.96 26.67 -11.17
#